data_AF-A0AAE0Y1J2-F1
#
_entry.id   AF-A0AAE0Y1J2-F1
#
_cell.length_a   1.000
_cell.length_b   1.000
_cell.length_c   1.000
_cell.angle_alpha   90.00
_cell.angle_beta   90.00
_cell.angle_gamma   90.00
#
_symmetry.space_group_name_H-M   'P 1'
#
loop_
_entity.id
_entity.type
_entity.pdbx_description
1 polymer ?
#
loop_
_entity_poly.entity_id
_entity_poly.type
_entity_poly.pdbx_seq_one_letter_code
_entity_poly.pdbx_strand_id
1 'polypeptide(L)'
;MDESLRHVNPNPALKANIVSKTFFWWLNPLFKRGYQTPLEEADLYNVCPTDASDYLGEKLRLQWEKQLKRSEQGKEPSLLRALAATFGFQYMLLGFVVALEEGTKVVQPLLLGGLIRYFTPNTTTSRTEAWMYAMGVAFCAIVLAISHHPYFFAVQRIGMRMRIACCSLMYKKCLRLSTKALNESSVGQIVNLMSNDVNRFDQAVIFLHFLWVGPLQALAVLIILWHELGPSVLAGFVVLLLLIPVQGFMGKLFSKLRHKTAVHTDERVKVMNEIISGMRVIKMYCWEKPFGQLVEKIRGSVTLLYLSLILCVPQSFRNFLLKPVETVGCLLAIPQWKISKIGV
;
A
#
# COMPACT_ATOMS: atom_id res chain seq x y z
N MET A 1 -24.06 -1.92 20.99
CA MET A 1 -24.16 -0.48 20.68
C MET A 1 -25.64 -0.20 20.52
N ASP A 2 -26.16 0.79 21.23
CA ASP A 2 -27.58 1.14 21.26
C ASP A 2 -28.06 1.53 19.85
N GLU A 3 -29.09 0.87 19.31
CA GLU A 3 -29.60 1.14 17.95
C GLU A 3 -30.23 2.53 17.83
N SER A 4 -30.65 3.10 18.96
CA SER A 4 -31.30 4.41 19.09
C SER A 4 -30.40 5.61 18.76
N LEU A 5 -29.08 5.43 18.71
CA LEU A 5 -28.09 6.49 18.42
C LEU A 5 -27.58 6.48 16.97
N ARG A 6 -28.02 5.53 16.12
CA ARG A 6 -27.55 5.48 14.73
C ARG A 6 -28.29 6.52 13.88
N HIS A 7 -27.62 7.63 13.58
CA HIS A 7 -28.03 8.48 12.46
C HIS A 7 -28.15 7.64 11.18
N VAL A 8 -29.31 7.69 10.53
CA VAL A 8 -29.58 6.92 9.31
C VAL A 8 -29.12 7.73 8.12
N ASN A 9 -27.84 7.63 7.77
CA ASN A 9 -27.26 8.25 6.59
C ASN A 9 -26.75 7.18 5.61
N PRO A 10 -27.62 6.59 4.77
CA PRO A 10 -27.25 5.42 3.97
C PRO A 10 -26.16 5.73 2.95
N ASN A 11 -25.23 4.79 2.76
CA ASN A 11 -24.10 4.97 1.87
C ASN A 11 -24.52 5.10 0.40
N PRO A 12 -24.20 6.21 -0.30
CA PRO A 12 -24.59 6.40 -1.69
C PRO A 12 -23.91 5.41 -2.65
N ALA A 13 -22.81 4.75 -2.23
CA ALA A 13 -22.20 3.66 -2.99
C ALA A 13 -23.16 2.47 -3.22
N LEU A 14 -24.20 2.30 -2.39
CA LEU A 14 -25.20 1.23 -2.56
C LEU A 14 -26.09 1.47 -3.79
N LYS A 15 -26.47 2.74 -4.03
CA LYS A 15 -27.32 3.14 -5.18
C LYS A 15 -26.51 3.52 -6.42
N ALA A 16 -25.20 3.73 -6.27
CA ALA A 16 -24.33 4.13 -7.37
C ALA A 16 -24.23 3.05 -8.46
N ASN A 17 -24.34 3.48 -9.71
CA ASN A 17 -24.09 2.65 -10.89
C ASN A 17 -22.59 2.35 -11.04
N ILE A 18 -22.24 1.47 -11.98
CA ILE A 18 -20.85 1.02 -12.18
C ILE A 18 -19.95 2.21 -12.54
N VAL A 19 -20.40 3.10 -13.42
CA VAL A 19 -19.64 4.30 -13.82
C VAL A 19 -19.34 5.20 -12.62
N SER A 20 -20.35 5.51 -11.80
CA SER A 20 -20.18 6.32 -10.60
C SER A 20 -19.23 5.66 -9.59
N LYS A 21 -19.24 4.32 -9.48
CA LYS A 21 -18.29 3.57 -8.64
C LYS A 21 -16.86 3.64 -9.17
N THR A 22 -16.66 3.48 -10.47
CA THR A 22 -15.35 3.54 -11.13
C THR A 22 -14.71 4.92 -10.99
N PHE A 23 -15.47 5.99 -11.20
CA PHE A 23 -14.99 7.37 -11.09
C PHE A 23 -15.17 7.99 -9.69
N PHE A 24 -15.61 7.21 -8.70
CA PHE A 24 -15.86 7.66 -7.33
C PHE A 24 -16.83 8.86 -7.20
N TRP A 25 -17.67 9.11 -8.20
CA TRP A 25 -18.58 10.26 -8.23
C TRP A 25 -19.62 10.26 -7.11
N TRP A 26 -19.92 9.09 -6.54
CA TRP A 26 -20.82 8.97 -5.39
C TRP A 26 -20.31 9.69 -4.13
N LEU A 27 -19.02 10.05 -4.07
CA LEU A 27 -18.43 10.85 -2.98
C LEU A 27 -18.56 12.36 -3.18
N ASN A 28 -18.86 12.84 -4.40
CA ASN A 28 -18.91 14.28 -4.71
C ASN A 28 -19.83 15.09 -3.77
N PRO A 29 -21.02 14.59 -3.34
CA PRO A 29 -21.85 15.32 -2.39
C PRO A 29 -21.17 15.55 -1.03
N LEU A 30 -20.41 14.57 -0.55
CA LEU A 30 -19.67 14.67 0.71
C LEU A 30 -18.51 15.66 0.59
N PHE A 31 -17.76 15.62 -0.50
CA PHE A 31 -16.68 16.59 -0.75
C PHE A 31 -17.20 18.01 -0.89
N LYS A 32 -18.34 18.19 -1.56
CA LYS A 32 -18.98 19.51 -1.66
C LYS A 32 -19.40 20.02 -0.28
N ARG A 33 -19.96 19.17 0.57
CA ARG A 33 -20.30 19.54 1.95
C ARG A 33 -19.06 19.91 2.75
N GLY A 34 -18.02 19.09 2.73
CA GLY A 34 -16.76 19.36 3.44
C GLY A 34 -16.01 20.60 2.96
N TYR A 35 -16.23 21.04 1.72
CA TYR A 35 -15.72 22.31 1.21
C TYR A 35 -16.49 23.52 1.76
N GLN A 36 -17.79 23.37 2.02
CA GLN A 36 -18.67 24.45 2.48
C GLN A 36 -18.69 24.57 4.01
N THR A 37 -18.66 23.44 4.72
CA THR A 37 -18.76 23.35 6.17
C THR A 37 -17.82 22.27 6.70
N PRO A 38 -17.15 22.48 7.85
CA PRO A 38 -16.43 21.40 8.53
C PRO A 38 -17.34 20.19 8.74
N LEU A 39 -16.87 19.00 8.38
CA LEU A 39 -17.66 17.77 8.49
C LEU A 39 -17.75 17.32 9.96
N GLU A 40 -18.96 16.96 10.38
CA GLU A 40 -19.22 16.33 11.68
C GLU A 40 -19.46 14.83 11.53
N GLU A 41 -19.46 14.07 12.65
CA GLU A 41 -19.70 12.62 12.63
C GLU A 41 -21.08 12.28 12.02
N ALA A 42 -22.09 13.13 12.25
CA ALA A 42 -23.43 12.97 11.70
C ALA A 42 -23.51 13.12 10.17
N ASP A 43 -22.54 13.80 9.54
CA ASP A 43 -22.47 13.95 8.09
C ASP A 43 -21.93 12.70 7.38
N LEU A 44 -21.25 11.82 8.12
CA LEU A 44 -20.64 10.63 7.55
C LEU A 44 -21.69 9.60 7.18
N TYR A 45 -21.44 8.89 6.08
CA TYR A 45 -22.30 7.81 5.66
C TYR A 45 -22.09 6.56 6.50
N ASN A 46 -23.17 5.84 6.73
CA ASN A 46 -23.15 4.53 7.38
C ASN A 46 -22.31 3.55 6.55
N VAL A 47 -21.71 2.58 7.23
CA VAL A 47 -20.92 1.53 6.58
C VAL A 47 -21.80 0.69 5.66
N CYS A 48 -21.28 0.27 4.51
CA CYS A 48 -21.99 -0.67 3.64
C CYS A 48 -22.27 -1.98 4.39
N PRO A 49 -23.46 -2.61 4.24
CA PRO A 49 -23.78 -3.87 4.93
C PRO A 49 -22.77 -4.99 4.68
N THR A 50 -22.18 -5.04 3.47
CA THR A 50 -21.13 -6.01 3.12
C THR A 50 -19.82 -5.81 3.87
N ASP A 51 -19.61 -4.63 4.44
CA ASP A 51 -18.40 -4.25 5.19
C ASP A 51 -18.66 -4.19 6.70
N ALA A 52 -19.88 -4.52 7.15
CA ALA A 52 -20.25 -4.53 8.56
C ALA A 52 -19.49 -5.61 9.34
N SER A 53 -19.09 -5.30 10.58
CA SER A 53 -18.33 -6.19 11.45
C SER A 53 -19.05 -7.49 11.80
N ASP A 54 -20.38 -7.43 11.93
CA ASP A 54 -21.20 -8.59 12.26
C ASP A 54 -21.17 -9.61 11.12
N TYR A 55 -21.42 -9.14 9.88
CA TYR A 55 -21.38 -9.97 8.68
C TYR A 55 -19.98 -10.56 8.43
N LEU A 56 -18.94 -9.71 8.45
CA LEU A 56 -17.58 -10.14 8.18
C LEU A 56 -17.02 -11.08 9.25
N GLY A 57 -17.27 -10.77 10.52
CA GLY A 57 -16.84 -11.60 11.64
C GLY A 57 -17.52 -12.96 11.63
N GLU A 58 -18.81 -13.00 11.29
CA GLU A 58 -19.56 -14.25 11.14
C GLU A 58 -19.05 -15.10 9.97
N LYS A 59 -18.78 -14.47 8.82
CA LYS A 59 -18.23 -15.15 7.64
C LYS A 59 -16.88 -15.82 7.95
N LEU A 60 -15.99 -15.13 8.67
CA LEU A 60 -14.69 -15.69 9.05
C LEU A 60 -14.83 -16.75 10.16
N ARG A 61 -15.73 -16.55 11.14
CA ARG A 61 -16.02 -17.54 12.20
C ARG A 61 -16.38 -18.90 11.62
N LEU A 62 -17.30 -18.93 10.64
CA LEU A 62 -17.72 -20.17 10.00
C LEU A 62 -16.56 -20.91 9.30
N GLN A 63 -15.64 -20.18 8.69
CA GLN A 63 -14.45 -20.78 8.06
C GLN A 63 -13.41 -21.22 9.10
N TRP A 64 -13.28 -20.49 10.20
CA TRP A 64 -12.43 -20.87 11.32
C TRP A 64 -12.91 -22.16 11.99
N GLU A 65 -14.22 -22.32 12.21
CA GLU A 65 -14.80 -23.55 12.75
C GLU A 65 -14.54 -24.77 11.86
N LYS A 66 -14.54 -24.59 10.53
CA LYS A 66 -14.11 -25.65 9.60
C LYS A 66 -12.63 -26.02 9.78
N GLN A 67 -11.75 -25.07 10.10
CA GLN A 67 -10.35 -25.38 10.42
C GLN A 67 -10.23 -26.11 11.76
N LEU A 68 -11.01 -25.73 12.77
CA LEU A 68 -11.02 -26.42 14.07
C LEU A 68 -11.47 -27.88 13.94
N LYS A 69 -12.52 -28.16 13.15
CA LYS A 69 -12.94 -29.55 12.84
C LYS A 69 -11.86 -30.36 12.13
N ARG A 70 -10.99 -29.72 11.35
CA ARG A 70 -9.83 -30.39 10.74
C ARG A 70 -8.72 -30.66 11.75
N SER A 71 -8.61 -29.83 12.78
CA SER A 71 -7.72 -30.08 13.93
C SER A 71 -8.11 -31.34 14.69
N GLU A 72 -9.41 -31.61 14.83
CA GLU A 72 -9.90 -32.86 15.42
C GLU A 72 -9.48 -34.09 14.59
N GLN A 73 -9.24 -33.91 13.29
CA GLN A 73 -8.71 -34.94 12.38
C GLN A 73 -7.17 -34.97 12.31
N GLY A 74 -6.49 -34.34 13.27
CA GLY A 74 -5.02 -34.32 13.36
C GLY A 74 -4.32 -33.32 12.43
N LYS A 75 -5.03 -32.37 11.81
CA LYS A 75 -4.44 -31.36 10.92
C LYS A 75 -4.39 -29.99 11.59
N GLU A 76 -3.22 -29.35 11.63
CA GLU A 76 -3.11 -28.03 12.28
C GLU A 76 -4.07 -26.98 11.69
N PRO A 77 -4.83 -26.26 12.53
CA PRO A 77 -5.71 -25.20 12.09
C PRO A 77 -4.90 -23.97 11.65
N SER A 78 -5.23 -23.40 10.50
CA SER A 78 -4.51 -22.25 9.94
C SER A 78 -5.45 -21.06 9.67
N LEU A 79 -5.12 -19.91 10.27
CA LEU A 79 -5.87 -18.67 10.06
C LEU A 79 -5.73 -18.19 8.60
N LEU A 80 -4.54 -18.33 8.02
CA LEU A 80 -4.29 -17.97 6.62
C LEU A 80 -5.20 -18.74 5.68
N ARG A 81 -5.44 -20.03 5.97
CA ARG A 81 -6.37 -20.85 5.18
C ARG A 81 -7.82 -20.41 5.36
N ALA A 82 -8.24 -20.03 6.57
CA ALA A 82 -9.58 -19.49 6.81
C ALA A 82 -9.78 -18.14 6.10
N LEU A 83 -8.79 -17.25 6.12
CA LEU A 83 -8.81 -15.97 5.41
C LEU A 83 -8.84 -16.17 3.89
N ALA A 84 -8.00 -17.07 3.36
CA ALA A 84 -8.00 -17.42 1.94
C ALA A 84 -9.35 -18.02 1.50
N ALA A 85 -9.97 -18.88 2.31
CA ALA A 85 -11.32 -19.39 2.00
C ALA A 85 -12.40 -18.29 2.06
N THR A 86 -12.21 -17.24 2.87
CA THR A 86 -13.19 -16.17 3.08
C THR A 86 -13.12 -15.07 2.02
N PHE A 87 -11.90 -14.69 1.64
CA PHE A 87 -11.63 -13.52 0.78
C PHE A 87 -10.79 -13.85 -0.45
N GLY A 88 -10.15 -15.02 -0.51
CA GLY A 88 -9.17 -15.37 -1.53
C GLY A 88 -9.73 -15.38 -2.95
N PHE A 89 -10.97 -15.83 -3.17
CA PHE A 89 -11.57 -15.77 -4.51
C PHE A 89 -11.73 -14.33 -5.02
N GLN A 90 -12.30 -13.44 -4.19
CA GLN A 90 -12.45 -12.01 -4.55
C GLN A 90 -11.09 -11.34 -4.76
N TYR A 91 -10.12 -11.69 -3.91
CA TYR A 91 -8.76 -11.18 -4.01
C TYR A 91 -8.06 -11.65 -5.31
N MET A 92 -8.16 -12.94 -5.65
CA MET A 92 -7.57 -13.47 -6.88
C MET A 92 -8.19 -12.89 -8.16
N LEU A 93 -9.49 -12.55 -8.15
CA LEU A 93 -10.11 -11.83 -9.26
C LEU A 93 -9.46 -10.45 -9.50
N LEU A 94 -9.12 -9.72 -8.44
CA LEU A 94 -8.35 -8.47 -8.56
C LEU A 94 -6.93 -8.72 -9.06
N GLY A 95 -6.37 -9.89 -8.77
CA GLY A 95 -5.10 -10.37 -9.33
C GLY A 95 -5.05 -10.38 -10.86
N PHE A 96 -6.13 -10.78 -11.52
CA PHE A 96 -6.21 -10.74 -12.98
C PHE A 96 -6.27 -9.30 -13.51
N VAL A 97 -6.93 -8.38 -12.79
CA VAL A 97 -7.01 -6.97 -13.16
C VAL A 97 -5.62 -6.32 -13.10
N VAL A 98 -4.85 -6.55 -12.05
CA VAL A 98 -3.47 -6.01 -11.96
C VAL A 98 -2.52 -6.67 -12.95
N ALA A 99 -2.68 -7.96 -13.25
CA ALA A 99 -1.89 -8.59 -14.31
C ALA A 99 -2.16 -7.98 -15.69
N LEU A 100 -3.42 -7.64 -15.98
CA LEU A 100 -3.79 -6.91 -17.19
C LEU A 100 -3.23 -5.48 -17.20
N GLU A 101 -3.27 -4.78 -16.05
CA GLU A 101 -2.69 -3.45 -15.90
C GLU A 101 -1.18 -3.47 -16.18
N GLU A 102 -0.44 -4.36 -15.53
CA GLU A 102 1.01 -4.49 -15.73
C GLU A 102 1.35 -4.97 -17.15
N GLY A 103 0.55 -5.85 -17.75
CA GLY A 103 0.68 -6.22 -19.15
C GLY A 103 0.48 -5.03 -20.10
N THR A 104 -0.50 -4.17 -19.82
CA THR A 104 -0.76 -2.94 -20.60
C THR A 104 0.43 -1.97 -20.53
N LYS A 105 1.07 -1.85 -19.37
CA LYS A 105 2.31 -1.05 -19.20
C LYS A 105 3.48 -1.58 -20.03
N VAL A 106 3.56 -2.89 -20.24
CA VAL A 106 4.59 -3.51 -21.11
C VAL A 106 4.27 -3.28 -22.59
N VAL A 107 2.99 -3.35 -22.98
CA VAL A 107 2.56 -3.18 -24.38
C VAL A 107 2.65 -1.72 -24.85
N GLN A 108 2.38 -0.75 -23.97
CA GLN A 108 2.33 0.67 -24.35
C GLN A 108 3.64 1.20 -25.00
N PRO A 109 4.85 0.93 -24.47
CA PRO A 109 6.10 1.31 -25.13
C PRO A 109 6.32 0.64 -26.50
N LEU A 110 5.83 -0.57 -26.71
CA LEU A 110 5.93 -1.26 -28.00
C LEU A 110 5.10 -0.55 -29.09
N LEU A 111 3.88 -0.17 -28.73
CA LEU A 111 3.01 0.62 -29.63
C LEU A 111 3.60 2.00 -29.90
N LEU A 112 4.20 2.62 -28.88
CA LEU A 112 4.91 3.88 -29.05
C LEU A 112 6.13 3.73 -29.97
N GLY A 113 6.91 2.64 -29.85
CA GLY A 113 8.01 2.33 -30.76
C GLY A 113 7.54 2.18 -32.20
N GLY A 114 6.41 1.49 -32.43
CA GLY A 114 5.77 1.39 -33.75
C GLY A 114 5.38 2.76 -34.33
N LEU A 115 4.85 3.65 -33.49
CA LEU A 115 4.54 5.03 -33.87
C LEU A 115 5.80 5.84 -34.21
N ILE A 116 6.87 5.70 -33.42
CA ILE A 116 8.14 6.42 -33.66
C ILE A 116 8.76 5.99 -34.99
N ARG A 117 8.65 4.70 -35.37
CA ARG A 117 9.17 4.17 -36.64
C ARG A 117 8.58 4.85 -37.88
N TYR A 118 7.36 5.38 -37.79
CA TYR A 118 6.74 6.17 -38.87
C TYR A 118 7.46 7.50 -39.16
N PHE A 119 8.23 8.03 -38.20
CA PHE A 119 8.97 9.28 -38.34
C PHE A 119 10.45 9.10 -38.72
N THR A 120 10.92 7.86 -38.90
CA THR A 120 12.30 7.57 -39.32
C THR A 120 12.47 7.82 -40.84
N PRO A 121 13.65 8.21 -41.37
CA PRO A 121 13.84 8.24 -42.83
C PRO A 121 13.68 6.83 -43.45
N ASN A 122 13.05 6.73 -44.63
CA ASN A 122 12.76 5.49 -45.37
C ASN A 122 11.80 4.50 -44.67
N THR A 123 10.68 4.99 -44.13
CA THR A 123 9.71 4.09 -43.46
C THR A 123 8.94 3.23 -44.45
N THR A 124 8.69 1.99 -44.04
CA THR A 124 7.72 1.10 -44.68
C THR A 124 6.34 1.19 -44.03
N THR A 125 6.20 1.96 -42.95
CA THR A 125 4.98 2.05 -42.16
C THR A 125 3.98 3.01 -42.82
N SER A 126 2.80 2.51 -43.12
CA SER A 126 1.72 3.28 -43.71
C SER A 126 1.14 4.30 -42.72
N ARG A 127 0.51 5.36 -43.25
CA ARG A 127 -0.19 6.36 -42.43
C ARG A 127 -1.29 5.73 -41.57
N THR A 128 -1.97 4.72 -42.08
CA THR A 128 -3.03 3.99 -41.37
C THR A 128 -2.48 3.21 -40.18
N GLU A 129 -1.35 2.52 -40.32
CA GLU A 129 -0.69 1.82 -39.21
C GLU A 129 -0.22 2.79 -38.13
N ALA A 130 0.32 3.96 -38.51
CA ALA A 130 0.70 4.99 -37.56
C ALA A 130 -0.49 5.49 -36.73
N TRP A 131 -1.66 5.71 -37.35
CA TRP A 131 -2.89 6.03 -36.62
C TRP A 131 -3.34 4.90 -35.69
N MET A 132 -3.20 3.63 -36.10
CA MET A 132 -3.51 2.49 -35.23
C MET A 132 -2.60 2.44 -34.00
N TYR A 133 -1.29 2.66 -34.18
CA TYR A 133 -0.35 2.73 -33.05
C TYR A 133 -0.68 3.90 -32.11
N ALA A 134 -0.97 5.09 -32.64
CA ALA A 134 -1.35 6.25 -31.84
C ALA A 134 -2.65 6.01 -31.04
N MET A 135 -3.68 5.45 -31.69
CA MET A 135 -4.92 5.05 -31.00
C MET A 135 -4.66 3.99 -29.94
N GLY A 136 -3.79 3.01 -30.21
CA GLY A 136 -3.39 1.99 -29.26
C GLY A 136 -2.70 2.57 -28.02
N VAL A 137 -1.76 3.51 -28.19
CA VAL A 137 -1.10 4.20 -27.07
C VAL A 137 -2.11 4.98 -26.21
N ALA A 138 -3.03 5.72 -26.84
CA ALA A 138 -4.08 6.46 -26.15
C ALA A 138 -5.04 5.50 -25.40
N PHE A 139 -5.42 4.40 -26.03
CA PHE A 139 -6.28 3.37 -25.43
C PHE A 139 -5.61 2.74 -24.20
N CYS A 140 -4.33 2.35 -24.29
CA CYS A 140 -3.57 1.86 -23.14
C CYS A 140 -3.56 2.87 -21.99
N ALA A 141 -3.34 4.15 -22.27
CA ALA A 141 -3.34 5.19 -21.25
C ALA A 141 -4.70 5.33 -20.54
N ILE A 142 -5.80 5.26 -21.31
CA ILE A 142 -7.16 5.30 -20.76
C ILE A 142 -7.45 4.07 -19.90
N VAL A 143 -7.09 2.87 -20.37
CA VAL A 143 -7.27 1.62 -19.61
C VAL A 143 -6.55 1.70 -18.27
N LEU A 144 -5.27 2.11 -18.27
CA LEU A 144 -4.48 2.29 -17.05
C LEU A 144 -5.10 3.31 -16.10
N ALA A 145 -5.53 4.46 -16.61
CA ALA A 145 -6.13 5.53 -15.80
C ALA A 145 -7.45 5.09 -15.14
N ILE A 146 -8.28 4.33 -15.87
CA ILE A 146 -9.58 3.86 -15.38
C ILE A 146 -9.42 2.63 -14.47
N SER A 147 -8.42 1.78 -14.66
CA SER A 147 -8.26 0.56 -13.87
C SER A 147 -7.53 0.77 -12.54
N HIS A 148 -6.50 1.64 -12.52
CA HIS A 148 -5.53 1.70 -11.41
C HIS A 148 -6.16 2.06 -10.05
N HIS A 149 -6.90 3.16 -9.99
CA HIS A 149 -7.50 3.62 -8.72
C HIS A 149 -8.63 2.71 -8.22
N PRO A 150 -9.56 2.23 -9.06
CA PRO A 150 -10.54 1.22 -8.65
C PRO A 150 -9.91 -0.08 -8.16
N TYR A 151 -8.85 -0.57 -8.82
CA TYR A 151 -8.09 -1.73 -8.35
C TYR A 151 -7.53 -1.47 -6.93
N PHE A 152 -6.81 -0.37 -6.74
CA PHE A 152 -6.20 -0.05 -5.46
C PHE A 152 -7.24 0.07 -4.34
N PHE A 153 -8.36 0.75 -4.59
CA PHE A 153 -9.47 0.85 -3.66
C PHE A 153 -10.08 -0.53 -3.33
N ALA A 154 -10.28 -1.39 -4.32
CA ALA A 154 -10.83 -2.72 -4.11
C ALA A 154 -9.92 -3.61 -3.26
N VAL A 155 -8.61 -3.59 -3.52
CA VAL A 155 -7.61 -4.35 -2.74
C VAL A 155 -7.50 -3.84 -1.30
N GLN A 156 -7.45 -2.52 -1.10
CA GLN A 156 -7.46 -1.91 0.23
C GLN A 156 -8.73 -2.27 1.01
N ARG A 157 -9.88 -2.26 0.34
CA ARG A 157 -11.15 -2.66 0.96
C ARG A 157 -11.14 -4.13 1.39
N ILE A 158 -10.47 -5.03 0.66
CA ILE A 158 -10.27 -6.42 1.10
C ILE A 158 -9.38 -6.48 2.35
N GLY A 159 -8.27 -5.74 2.39
CA GLY A 159 -7.41 -5.65 3.58
C GLY A 159 -8.19 -5.19 4.82
N MET A 160 -8.97 -4.12 4.66
CA MET A 160 -9.86 -3.61 5.71
C MET A 160 -10.87 -4.67 6.17
N ARG A 161 -11.49 -5.40 5.24
CA ARG A 161 -12.45 -6.48 5.57
C ARG A 161 -11.79 -7.62 6.34
N MET A 162 -10.56 -8.01 5.97
CA MET A 162 -9.78 -9.01 6.71
C MET A 162 -9.51 -8.54 8.13
N ARG A 163 -9.09 -7.28 8.30
CA ARG A 163 -8.86 -6.68 9.62
C ARG A 163 -10.10 -6.72 10.49
N ILE A 164 -11.22 -6.19 9.99
CA ILE A 164 -12.49 -6.13 10.73
C ILE A 164 -12.95 -7.54 11.14
N ALA A 165 -12.85 -8.52 10.24
CA ALA A 165 -13.22 -9.90 10.53
C ALA A 165 -12.35 -10.51 11.64
N CYS A 166 -11.03 -10.32 11.59
CA CYS A 166 -10.09 -10.78 12.61
C CYS A 166 -10.37 -10.14 13.97
N CYS A 167 -10.55 -8.81 14.03
CA CYS A 167 -10.88 -8.09 15.27
C CYS A 167 -12.20 -8.61 15.88
N SER A 168 -13.24 -8.82 15.05
CA SER A 168 -14.52 -9.37 15.50
C SER A 168 -14.37 -10.79 16.06
N LEU A 169 -13.62 -11.66 15.38
CA LEU A 169 -13.34 -13.02 15.85
C LEU A 169 -12.55 -13.04 17.17
N MET A 170 -11.52 -12.19 17.27
CA MET A 170 -10.72 -12.04 18.49
C MET A 170 -11.57 -11.54 19.66
N TYR A 171 -12.37 -10.49 19.46
CA TYR A 171 -13.26 -9.96 20.48
C TYR A 171 -14.22 -11.02 21.01
N LYS A 172 -14.88 -11.77 20.11
CA LYS A 172 -15.75 -12.90 20.49
C LYS A 172 -15.00 -14.00 21.26
N LYS A 173 -13.72 -14.24 20.95
CA LYS A 173 -12.88 -15.21 21.66
C LYS A 173 -12.48 -14.71 23.05
N CYS A 174 -12.13 -13.43 23.20
CA CYS A 174 -11.80 -12.80 24.47
C CYS A 174 -12.95 -12.90 25.49
N LEU A 175 -14.20 -12.73 25.03
CA LEU A 175 -15.38 -12.87 25.88
C LEU A 175 -15.67 -14.31 26.36
N ARG A 176 -14.98 -15.31 25.80
CA ARG A 176 -15.15 -16.74 26.13
C ARG A 176 -13.89 -17.39 26.70
N LEU A 177 -12.84 -16.60 26.93
CA LEU A 177 -11.58 -17.09 27.50
C LEU A 177 -11.74 -17.31 29.01
N SER A 178 -11.23 -18.43 29.51
CA SER A 178 -11.15 -18.69 30.95
C SER A 178 -10.20 -17.68 31.62
N THR A 179 -10.45 -17.35 32.89
CA THR A 179 -9.58 -16.45 33.68
C THR A 179 -8.11 -16.89 33.70
N LYS A 180 -7.84 -18.22 33.70
CA LYS A 180 -6.48 -18.76 33.65
C LYS A 180 -5.76 -18.39 32.34
N ALA A 181 -6.36 -18.69 31.20
CA ALA A 181 -5.82 -18.33 29.88
C ALA A 181 -5.73 -16.80 29.67
N LEU A 182 -6.63 -16.03 30.28
CA LEU A 182 -6.58 -14.56 30.25
C LEU A 182 -5.41 -14.00 31.09
N ASN A 183 -5.06 -14.65 32.20
CA ASN A 183 -3.88 -14.26 32.98
C ASN A 183 -2.56 -14.63 32.27
N GLU A 184 -2.54 -15.69 31.48
CA GLU A 184 -1.40 -16.07 30.63
C GLU A 184 -1.21 -15.11 29.44
N SER A 185 -2.30 -14.57 28.89
CA SER A 185 -2.29 -13.60 27.79
C SER A 185 -2.69 -12.21 28.28
N SER A 186 -1.70 -11.38 28.64
CA SER A 186 -1.99 -10.04 29.19
C SER A 186 -2.93 -9.23 28.29
N VAL A 187 -3.86 -8.49 28.90
CA VAL A 187 -4.81 -7.61 28.17
C VAL A 187 -4.07 -6.67 27.21
N GLY A 188 -2.89 -6.18 27.61
CA GLY A 188 -2.03 -5.36 26.76
C GLY A 188 -1.54 -6.07 25.49
N GLN A 189 -1.16 -7.36 25.57
CA GLN A 189 -0.78 -8.13 24.38
C GLN A 189 -1.95 -8.30 23.40
N ILE A 190 -3.16 -8.53 23.91
CA ILE A 190 -4.36 -8.67 23.07
C ILE A 190 -4.69 -7.34 22.37
N VAL A 191 -4.64 -6.24 23.11
CA VAL A 191 -4.85 -4.89 22.56
C VAL A 191 -3.79 -4.57 21.50
N ASN A 192 -2.51 -4.86 21.76
CA ASN A 192 -1.43 -4.67 20.80
C ASN A 192 -1.65 -5.50 19.53
N LEU A 193 -2.04 -6.77 19.67
CA LEU A 193 -2.35 -7.63 18.53
C LEU A 193 -3.48 -7.06 17.66
N MET A 194 -4.58 -6.58 18.27
CA MET A 194 -5.70 -5.97 17.55
C MET A 194 -5.35 -4.62 16.91
N SER A 195 -4.48 -3.83 17.53
CA SER A 195 -4.16 -2.46 17.12
C SER A 195 -2.92 -2.33 16.24
N ASN A 196 -1.99 -3.28 16.25
CA ASN A 196 -0.77 -3.22 15.44
C ASN A 196 -0.70 -4.35 14.41
N ASP A 197 -0.83 -5.61 14.82
CA ASP A 197 -0.63 -6.74 13.92
C ASP A 197 -1.76 -6.87 12.90
N VAL A 198 -3.02 -6.77 13.33
CA VAL A 198 -4.15 -6.86 12.41
C VAL A 198 -4.19 -5.65 11.46
N ASN A 199 -3.72 -4.48 11.89
CA ASN A 199 -3.58 -3.31 11.02
C ASN A 199 -2.59 -3.51 9.85
N ARG A 200 -1.66 -4.48 9.95
CA ARG A 200 -0.75 -4.79 8.84
C ARG A 200 -1.46 -5.39 7.63
N PHE A 201 -2.64 -6.00 7.79
CA PHE A 201 -3.41 -6.55 6.66
C PHE A 201 -3.80 -5.47 5.65
N ASP A 202 -4.12 -4.26 6.12
CA ASP A 202 -4.50 -3.13 5.26
C ASP A 202 -3.39 -2.76 4.25
N GLN A 203 -2.13 -2.93 4.64
CA GLN A 203 -0.97 -2.61 3.80
C GLN A 203 -0.41 -3.84 3.07
N ALA A 204 -0.30 -4.99 3.74
CA ALA A 204 0.31 -6.18 3.16
C ALA A 204 -0.46 -6.69 1.94
N VAL A 205 -1.78 -6.66 1.99
CA VAL A 205 -2.67 -7.16 0.92
C VAL A 205 -2.50 -6.38 -0.38
N ILE A 206 -2.05 -5.11 -0.32
CA ILE A 206 -1.75 -4.29 -1.50
C ILE A 206 -0.57 -4.86 -2.29
N PHE A 207 0.45 -5.37 -1.60
CA PHE A 207 1.72 -5.76 -2.21
C PHE A 207 1.79 -7.24 -2.62
N LEU A 208 0.92 -8.09 -2.08
CA LEU A 208 0.99 -9.54 -2.28
C LEU A 208 0.84 -9.96 -3.76
N HIS A 209 0.07 -9.23 -4.59
CA HIS A 209 -0.01 -9.53 -6.02
C HIS A 209 1.29 -9.26 -6.78
N PHE A 210 2.09 -8.29 -6.34
CA PHE A 210 3.37 -7.97 -6.98
C PHE A 210 4.42 -9.06 -6.80
N LEU A 211 4.23 -9.98 -5.83
CA LEU A 211 5.14 -11.12 -5.64
C LEU A 211 5.17 -12.07 -6.84
N TRP A 212 4.07 -12.19 -7.59
CA TRP A 212 4.01 -13.04 -8.78
C TRP A 212 3.92 -12.23 -10.07
N VAL A 213 3.21 -11.09 -10.08
CA VAL A 213 3.13 -10.22 -11.26
C VAL A 213 4.49 -9.58 -11.56
N GLY A 214 5.24 -9.15 -10.54
CA GLY A 214 6.53 -8.48 -10.70
C GLY A 214 7.57 -9.33 -11.42
N PRO A 215 7.84 -10.59 -10.99
CA PRO A 215 8.75 -11.47 -11.70
C PRO A 215 8.32 -11.79 -13.13
N LEU A 216 7.01 -12.00 -13.37
CA LEU A 216 6.50 -12.24 -14.72
C LEU A 216 6.69 -11.04 -15.64
N GLN A 217 6.42 -9.83 -15.13
CA GLN A 217 6.63 -8.59 -15.85
C GLN A 217 8.12 -8.36 -16.15
N ALA A 218 9.00 -8.56 -15.17
CA ALA A 218 10.45 -8.44 -15.35
C ALA A 218 10.98 -9.41 -16.41
N LEU A 219 10.49 -10.65 -16.41
CA LEU A 219 10.84 -11.65 -17.41
C LEU A 219 10.33 -11.24 -18.81
N ALA A 220 9.08 -10.77 -18.92
CA ALA A 220 8.52 -10.32 -20.19
C ALA A 220 9.32 -9.16 -20.78
N VAL A 221 9.65 -8.16 -19.97
CA VAL A 221 10.47 -7.01 -20.37
C VAL A 221 11.88 -7.44 -20.78
N LEU A 222 12.49 -8.38 -20.05
CA LEU A 222 13.81 -8.92 -20.38
C LEU A 222 13.81 -9.63 -21.74
N ILE A 223 12.80 -10.44 -22.03
CA ILE A 223 12.65 -11.15 -23.32
C ILE A 223 12.49 -10.15 -24.47
N ILE A 224 11.62 -9.15 -24.29
CA ILE A 224 11.40 -8.09 -25.29
C ILE A 224 12.70 -7.34 -25.57
N LEU A 225 13.39 -6.89 -24.52
CA LEU A 225 14.66 -6.18 -24.63
C LEU A 225 15.73 -7.05 -25.30
N TRP A 226 15.81 -8.34 -24.97
CA TRP A 226 16.77 -9.26 -25.56
C TRP A 226 16.60 -9.36 -27.07
N HIS A 227 15.36 -9.33 -27.56
CA HIS A 227 15.08 -9.35 -28.99
C HIS A 227 15.55 -8.05 -29.69
N GLU A 228 15.36 -6.89 -29.06
CA GLU A 228 15.70 -5.59 -29.65
C GLU A 228 17.18 -5.21 -29.54
N LEU A 229 17.84 -5.58 -28.44
CA LEU A 229 19.21 -5.13 -28.09
C LEU A 229 20.22 -6.28 -27.99
N GLY A 230 19.79 -7.54 -28.10
CA GLY A 230 20.66 -8.70 -27.99
C GLY A 230 21.29 -8.86 -26.60
N PRO A 231 22.50 -9.46 -26.51
CA PRO A 231 23.17 -9.73 -25.23
C PRO A 231 23.49 -8.49 -24.39
N SER A 232 23.51 -7.29 -24.98
CA SER A 232 23.81 -6.03 -24.29
C SER A 232 22.85 -5.72 -23.13
N VAL A 233 21.63 -6.29 -23.14
CA VAL A 233 20.63 -6.14 -22.07
C VAL A 233 21.11 -6.71 -20.73
N LEU A 234 21.97 -7.73 -20.75
CA LEU A 234 22.48 -8.36 -19.54
C LEU A 234 23.24 -7.37 -18.66
N ALA A 235 23.95 -6.41 -19.25
CA ALA A 235 24.64 -5.38 -18.48
C ALA A 235 23.66 -4.52 -17.66
N GLY A 236 22.54 -4.12 -18.27
CA GLY A 236 21.48 -3.38 -17.57
C GLY A 236 20.81 -4.22 -16.49
N PHE A 237 20.53 -5.50 -16.77
CA PHE A 237 19.94 -6.42 -15.81
C PHE A 237 20.85 -6.69 -14.60
N VAL A 238 22.16 -6.82 -14.82
CA VAL A 238 23.15 -6.96 -13.74
C VAL A 238 23.18 -5.71 -12.86
N VAL A 239 23.11 -4.50 -13.45
CA VAL A 239 23.01 -3.25 -12.67
C VAL A 239 21.73 -3.25 -11.82
N LEU A 240 20.58 -3.67 -12.36
CA LEU A 240 19.33 -3.79 -11.60
C LEU A 240 19.45 -4.79 -10.44
N LEU A 241 20.08 -5.95 -10.66
CA LEU A 241 20.32 -6.94 -9.61
C LEU A 241 21.27 -6.42 -8.53
N LEU A 242 22.30 -5.65 -8.89
CA LEU A 242 23.23 -5.02 -7.93
C LEU A 242 22.54 -3.93 -7.08
N LEU A 243 21.46 -3.31 -7.57
CA LEU A 243 20.68 -2.37 -6.76
C LEU A 243 19.94 -3.07 -5.60
N ILE A 244 19.59 -4.35 -5.70
CA ILE A 244 18.90 -5.11 -4.65
C ILE A 244 19.73 -5.22 -3.35
N PRO A 245 21.00 -5.68 -3.35
CA PRO A 245 21.81 -5.73 -2.13
C PRO A 245 22.14 -4.32 -1.61
N VAL A 246 22.31 -3.32 -2.49
CA VAL A 246 22.48 -1.92 -2.09
C VAL A 246 21.24 -1.41 -1.34
N GLN A 247 20.03 -1.70 -1.84
CA GLN A 247 18.78 -1.42 -1.14
C GLN A 247 18.72 -2.11 0.22
N GLY A 248 19.10 -3.39 0.30
CA GLY A 248 19.15 -4.15 1.54
C GLY A 248 20.11 -3.55 2.57
N PHE A 249 21.31 -3.15 2.13
CA PHE A 249 22.30 -2.49 2.99
C PHE A 249 21.81 -1.12 3.47
N MET A 250 21.32 -0.28 2.55
CA MET A 250 20.71 1.01 2.88
C MET A 250 19.55 0.83 3.87
N GLY A 251 18.67 -0.14 3.64
CA GLY A 251 17.55 -0.46 4.54
C GLY A 251 18.00 -0.83 5.95
N LYS A 252 19.08 -1.63 6.09
CA LYS A 252 19.69 -1.95 7.39
C LYS A 252 20.27 -0.71 8.06
N LEU A 253 20.97 0.14 7.31
CA LEU A 253 21.50 1.40 7.82
C LEU A 253 20.37 2.31 8.32
N PHE A 254 19.29 2.46 7.54
CA PHE A 254 18.09 3.20 7.96
C PHE A 254 17.48 2.64 9.23
N SER A 255 17.35 1.32 9.34
CA SER A 255 16.82 0.68 10.54
C SER A 255 17.69 1.01 11.77
N LYS A 256 19.03 0.99 11.62
CA LYS A 256 19.96 1.34 12.70
C LYS A 256 19.88 2.81 13.10
N LEU A 257 19.83 3.71 12.12
CA LEU A 257 19.69 5.15 12.36
C LEU A 257 18.35 5.46 13.03
N ARG A 258 17.26 4.89 12.53
CA ARG A 258 15.92 5.04 13.08
C ARG A 258 15.84 4.54 14.51
N HIS A 259 16.49 3.43 14.84
CA HIS A 259 16.57 2.93 16.21
C HIS A 259 17.27 3.94 17.13
N LYS A 260 18.43 4.47 16.73
CA LYS A 260 19.15 5.47 17.53
C LYS A 260 18.32 6.73 17.76
N THR A 261 17.61 7.20 16.73
CA THR A 261 16.71 8.35 16.85
C THR A 261 15.50 8.06 17.74
N ALA A 262 14.93 6.84 17.68
CA ALA A 262 13.82 6.44 18.52
C ALA A 262 14.18 6.51 20.01
N VAL A 263 15.34 5.97 20.41
CA VAL A 263 15.82 6.01 21.80
C VAL A 263 15.91 7.43 22.35
N HIS A 264 16.49 8.37 21.58
CA HIS A 264 16.56 9.78 22.00
C HIS A 264 15.18 10.46 22.04
N THR A 265 14.28 10.08 21.14
CA THR A 265 12.90 10.60 21.13
C THR A 265 12.13 10.12 22.36
N ASP A 266 12.28 8.86 22.73
CA ASP A 266 11.64 8.26 23.90
C ASP A 266 12.14 8.91 25.20
N GLU A 267 13.45 9.14 25.33
CA GLU A 267 14.03 9.87 26.47
C GLU A 267 13.45 11.29 26.59
N ARG A 268 13.36 12.02 25.48
CA ARG A 268 12.73 13.35 25.47
C ARG A 268 11.29 13.30 25.92
N VAL A 269 10.49 12.37 25.39
CA VAL A 269 9.07 12.23 25.75
C VAL A 269 8.92 11.88 27.24
N LYS A 270 9.78 11.00 27.77
CA LYS A 270 9.80 10.66 29.19
C LYS A 270 10.06 11.87 30.08
N VAL A 271 11.14 12.62 29.84
CA VAL A 271 11.49 13.81 30.63
C VAL A 271 10.39 14.88 30.53
N MET A 272 9.82 15.07 29.35
CA MET A 272 8.69 15.99 29.18
C MET A 272 7.47 15.56 30.00
N ASN A 273 7.13 14.27 30.06
CA ASN A 273 6.04 13.78 30.90
C ASN A 273 6.30 14.01 32.39
N GLU A 274 7.53 13.80 32.85
CA GLU A 274 7.94 14.07 34.24
C GLU A 274 7.82 15.57 34.58
N ILE A 275 8.25 16.46 33.69
CA ILE A 275 8.12 17.92 33.86
C ILE A 275 6.65 18.35 33.93
N ILE A 276 5.80 17.85 33.03
CA ILE A 276 4.37 18.18 32.99
C ILE A 276 3.69 17.69 34.28
N SER A 277 3.99 16.47 34.72
CA SER A 277 3.46 15.94 35.98
C SER A 277 3.91 16.75 37.20
N GLY A 278 5.14 17.28 37.18
CA GLY A 278 5.75 18.09 38.25
C GLY A 278 5.55 19.60 38.12
N MET A 279 4.74 20.08 37.16
CA MET A 279 4.76 21.49 36.74
C MET A 279 4.48 22.48 37.88
N ARG A 280 3.57 22.13 38.81
CA ARG A 280 3.22 23.00 39.95
C ARG A 280 4.42 23.23 40.87
N VAL A 281 5.20 22.18 41.17
CA VAL A 281 6.41 22.27 42.01
C VAL A 281 7.48 23.08 41.30
N ILE A 282 7.70 22.80 40.01
CA ILE A 282 8.69 23.54 39.20
C ILE A 282 8.37 25.04 39.17
N LYS A 283 7.10 25.42 39.03
CA LYS A 283 6.65 26.83 39.10
C LYS A 283 6.84 27.42 40.51
N MET A 284 6.48 26.69 41.57
CA MET A 284 6.62 27.14 42.96
C MET A 284 8.07 27.49 43.31
N TYR A 285 9.03 26.69 42.82
CA TYR A 285 10.46 26.92 43.04
C TYR A 285 11.15 27.74 41.94
N CYS A 286 10.40 28.24 40.94
CA CYS A 286 10.95 28.99 39.80
C CYS A 286 12.07 28.24 39.03
N TRP A 287 11.98 26.91 38.94
CA TRP A 287 12.99 26.05 38.30
C TRP A 287 12.83 25.91 36.78
N GLU A 288 12.02 26.74 36.14
CA GLU A 288 11.67 26.62 34.74
C GLU A 288 12.87 26.75 33.81
N LYS A 289 13.80 27.67 34.12
CA LYS A 289 15.04 27.88 33.35
C LYS A 289 15.96 26.64 33.39
N PRO A 290 16.31 26.07 34.56
CA PRO A 290 17.12 24.85 34.61
C PRO A 290 16.47 23.67 33.89
N PHE A 291 15.16 23.45 34.06
CA PHE A 291 14.45 22.39 33.32
C PHE A 291 14.38 22.68 31.82
N GLY A 292 14.28 23.94 31.41
CA GLY A 292 14.37 24.36 30.00
C GLY A 292 15.73 24.02 29.38
N GLN A 293 16.82 24.28 30.11
CA GLN A 293 18.18 23.92 29.68
C GLN A 293 18.38 22.39 29.60
N LEU A 294 17.79 21.62 30.52
CA LEU A 294 17.79 20.16 30.47
C LEU A 294 17.13 19.65 29.18
N VAL A 295 15.95 20.18 28.83
CA VAL A 295 15.24 19.83 27.59
C VAL A 295 16.05 20.23 26.35
N GLU A 296 16.68 21.40 26.37
CA GLU A 296 17.51 21.87 25.26
C GLU A 296 18.75 20.98 25.04
N LYS A 297 19.39 20.52 26.11
CA LYS A 297 20.50 19.56 26.05
C LYS A 297 20.08 18.22 25.44
N ILE A 298 18.90 17.72 25.81
CA ILE A 298 18.33 16.50 25.22
C ILE A 298 17.99 16.72 23.74
N ARG A 299 17.50 17.92 23.37
CA ARG A 299 17.13 18.27 21.99
C ARG A 299 18.33 18.44 21.06
N GLY A 300 19.41 19.08 21.54
CA GLY A 300 20.56 19.54 20.76
C GLY A 300 21.43 18.43 20.16
N SER A 301 21.25 17.18 20.61
CA SER A 301 22.21 16.14 20.27
C SER A 301 22.07 15.56 18.86
N VAL A 302 20.87 15.41 18.28
CA VAL A 302 20.71 14.49 17.12
C VAL A 302 19.52 14.83 16.18
N THR A 303 18.64 15.77 16.51
CA THR A 303 17.25 15.68 16.00
C THR A 303 17.05 16.08 14.53
N LEU A 304 17.65 17.17 14.02
CA LEU A 304 17.24 17.72 12.70
C LEU A 304 17.91 17.05 11.49
N LEU A 305 19.17 16.65 11.60
CA LEU A 305 19.92 16.05 10.49
C LEU A 305 19.47 14.60 10.24
N TYR A 306 19.22 13.84 11.30
CA TYR A 306 18.77 12.46 11.19
C TYR A 306 17.31 12.38 10.74
N LEU A 307 16.42 13.29 11.17
CA LEU A 307 15.02 13.29 10.73
C LEU A 307 14.89 13.60 9.22
N SER A 308 15.66 14.57 8.72
CA SER A 308 15.69 14.90 7.29
C SER A 308 16.25 13.76 6.44
N LEU A 309 17.33 13.10 6.88
CA LEU A 309 17.87 11.89 6.24
C LEU A 309 16.89 10.70 6.27
N ILE A 310 16.16 10.51 7.38
CA ILE A 310 15.20 9.40 7.54
C ILE A 310 13.92 9.62 6.72
N LEU A 311 13.47 10.86 6.53
CA LEU A 311 12.26 11.17 5.76
C LEU A 311 12.54 11.26 4.25
N CYS A 312 13.65 11.90 3.86
CA CYS A 312 13.90 12.26 2.47
C CYS A 312 14.47 11.09 1.67
N VAL A 313 15.36 10.28 2.25
CA VAL A 313 16.06 9.23 1.50
C VAL A 313 15.18 8.02 1.19
N PRO A 314 14.38 7.45 2.12
CA PRO A 314 13.52 6.30 1.80
C PRO A 314 12.38 6.64 0.84
N GLN A 315 11.85 7.86 0.91
CA GLN A 315 10.81 8.32 0.00
C GLN A 315 11.35 8.52 -1.42
N SER A 316 12.50 9.17 -1.53
CA SER A 316 13.17 9.41 -2.82
C SER A 316 13.65 8.11 -3.46
N PHE A 317 14.19 7.19 -2.66
CA PHE A 317 14.68 5.90 -3.15
C PHE A 317 13.55 4.95 -3.55
N ARG A 318 12.44 4.92 -2.81
CA ARG A 318 11.24 4.16 -3.19
C ARG A 318 10.64 4.67 -4.50
N ASN A 319 10.58 5.99 -4.68
CA ASN A 319 10.11 6.60 -5.91
C ASN A 319 11.06 6.37 -7.09
N PHE A 320 12.38 6.35 -6.84
CA PHE A 320 13.42 6.11 -7.84
C PHE A 320 13.48 4.65 -8.33
N LEU A 321 12.91 3.67 -7.62
CA LEU A 321 13.02 2.23 -7.94
C LEU A 321 11.72 1.56 -8.37
N LEU A 322 10.56 2.06 -7.94
CA LEU A 322 9.25 1.57 -8.44
C LEU A 322 8.89 2.18 -9.80
N LYS A 323 9.26 3.44 -10.04
CA LYS A 323 9.03 4.12 -11.32
C LYS A 323 9.96 3.74 -12.48
N PRO A 324 11.20 3.26 -12.32
CA PRO A 324 12.02 2.84 -13.46
C PRO A 324 11.45 1.67 -14.24
N VAL A 325 10.52 0.85 -13.73
CA VAL A 325 9.80 -0.08 -14.62
C VAL A 325 8.99 0.69 -15.68
N GLU A 326 8.40 1.82 -15.31
CA GLU A 326 7.70 2.74 -16.21
C GLU A 326 8.69 3.64 -17.01
N THR A 327 9.83 3.99 -16.40
CA THR A 327 10.85 4.88 -17.02
C THR A 327 11.80 4.14 -17.97
N VAL A 328 12.01 2.84 -17.77
CA VAL A 328 12.70 1.95 -18.72
C VAL A 328 11.88 1.86 -20.01
N GLY A 329 10.54 1.94 -19.93
CA GLY A 329 9.66 2.15 -21.07
C GLY A 329 9.97 3.43 -21.88
N CYS A 330 10.32 4.53 -21.20
CA CYS A 330 10.79 5.75 -21.87
C CYS A 330 12.23 5.62 -22.39
N LEU A 331 13.08 4.86 -21.70
CA LEU A 331 14.43 4.51 -22.19
C LEU A 331 14.38 3.56 -23.40
N LEU A 332 13.29 2.82 -23.66
CA LEU A 332 13.08 2.06 -24.89
C LEU A 332 12.85 2.94 -26.13
N ALA A 333 12.36 4.17 -25.95
CA ALA A 333 12.17 5.12 -27.05
C ALA A 333 13.50 5.79 -27.49
N ILE A 334 14.54 5.75 -26.64
CA ILE A 334 15.80 6.47 -26.87
C ILE A 334 16.79 5.71 -27.80
N PRO A 335 16.92 4.36 -27.74
CA PRO A 335 17.77 3.59 -28.66
C PRO A 335 17.33 3.71 -30.13
N GLN A 336 16.02 3.77 -30.39
CA GLN A 336 15.51 3.87 -31.77
C GLN A 336 15.88 5.22 -32.42
N TRP A 337 16.02 6.28 -31.64
CA TRP A 337 16.45 7.59 -32.14
C TRP A 337 17.97 7.68 -32.38
N LYS A 338 18.80 7.01 -31.55
CA LYS A 338 20.26 7.07 -31.68
C LYS A 338 20.81 6.15 -32.77
N ILE A 339 20.17 5.00 -33.05
CA ILE A 339 20.62 4.07 -34.09
C ILE A 339 20.42 4.65 -35.51
N SER A 340 19.49 5.59 -35.69
CA SER A 340 19.31 6.32 -36.98
C SER A 340 20.38 7.39 -37.24
N LYS A 341 21.21 7.78 -36.26
CA LYS A 341 22.24 8.81 -36.42
C LYS A 341 23.68 8.28 -36.46
N ILE A 342 23.90 7.00 -36.21
CA ILE A 342 25.22 6.37 -36.36
C ILE A 342 25.20 5.60 -37.68
N GLY A 343 25.15 6.37 -38.76
CA GLY A 343 25.63 5.95 -40.07
C GLY A 343 27.02 6.54 -40.27
N VAL A 344 28.02 5.90 -39.66
CA VAL A 344 29.42 5.84 -40.09
C VAL A 344 29.90 4.43 -39.81
#